data_AF-A0A8J8D8W9-F1
#
_entry.id   AF-A0A8J8D8W9-F1
#
_cell.length_a   1.000
_cell.length_b   1.000
_cell.length_c   1.000
_cell.angle_alpha   90.00
_cell.angle_beta   90.00
_cell.angle_gamma   90.00
#
_symmetry.space_group_name_H-M   'P 1'
#
loop_
_entity.id
_entity.type
_entity.pdbx_description
1 polymer ?
#
loop_
_entity_poly.entity_id
_entity_poly.type
_entity_poly.pdbx_seq_one_letter_code
_entity_poly.pdbx_strand_id
1 'polypeptide(L)'
;MNNTNTPKYGASGYRYLRPLAEEIILKKLERVSTARNSISPFFRENYRTKHLEFVIPFKALTSMEKHVLREAGYPERLVRGDENAGLAKAFVIDVRAVEATSPELAEAILSAYRRM
;
A
#
# COMPACT_ATOMS: atom_id res chain seq x y z
N MET A 1 -17.34 19.47 35.28
CA MET A 1 -16.10 19.78 34.53
C MET A 1 -15.26 18.51 34.57
N ASN A 2 -15.02 17.72 33.52
CA ASN A 2 -14.88 17.99 32.09
C ASN A 2 -15.52 16.86 31.28
N ASN A 3 -16.32 17.21 30.28
CA ASN A 3 -16.92 16.27 29.34
C ASN A 3 -16.04 16.25 28.09
N THR A 4 -15.05 15.36 28.02
CA THR A 4 -14.23 15.14 26.81
C THR A 4 -14.95 14.18 25.88
N ASN A 5 -16.08 14.62 25.33
CA ASN A 5 -16.67 14.05 24.13
C ASN A 5 -15.80 14.46 22.93
N THR A 6 -14.66 13.81 22.76
CA THR A 6 -14.07 13.71 21.42
C THR A 6 -15.13 13.09 20.52
N PRO A 7 -15.52 13.73 19.40
CA PRO A 7 -16.39 13.09 18.45
C PRO A 7 -15.64 11.85 17.95
N LYS A 8 -16.14 10.66 18.29
CA LYS A 8 -15.83 9.47 17.51
C LYS A 8 -16.43 9.73 16.15
N TYR A 9 -15.64 10.28 15.24
CA TYR A 9 -15.89 10.17 13.81
C TYR A 9 -15.88 8.67 13.52
N GLY A 10 -17.02 8.01 13.73
CA GLY A 10 -17.39 6.82 12.99
C GLY A 10 -17.52 7.28 11.56
N ALA A 11 -16.38 7.47 10.89
CA ALA A 11 -16.34 7.88 9.52
C ALA A 11 -16.92 6.71 8.74
N SER A 12 -18.16 6.86 8.29
CA SER A 12 -18.56 6.25 7.03
C SER A 12 -17.45 6.60 6.05
N GLY A 13 -16.57 5.63 5.78
CA GLY A 13 -15.33 5.84 5.03
C GLY A 13 -15.61 6.67 3.79
N TYR A 14 -14.76 7.67 3.55
CA TYR A 14 -14.91 8.57 2.42
C TYR A 14 -15.03 7.74 1.13
N ARG A 15 -16.25 7.60 0.63
CA ARG A 15 -16.63 6.71 -0.49
C ARG A 15 -15.83 6.99 -1.77
N TYR A 16 -15.18 8.16 -1.83
CA TYR A 16 -14.46 8.70 -2.98
C TYR A 16 -12.93 8.70 -2.84
N LEU A 17 -12.35 8.08 -1.80
CA LEU A 17 -10.89 8.01 -1.66
C LEU A 17 -10.23 6.94 -2.53
N ARG A 18 -11.01 5.98 -3.06
CA ARG A 18 -10.45 4.89 -3.86
C ARG A 18 -9.70 5.39 -5.11
N PRO A 19 -10.27 6.27 -5.97
CA PRO A 19 -9.52 6.81 -7.11
C PRO A 19 -8.20 7.48 -6.71
N LEU A 20 -8.21 8.30 -5.66
CA LEU A 20 -7.00 8.96 -5.17
C LEU A 20 -5.98 7.95 -4.62
N ALA A 21 -6.42 6.90 -3.95
CA ALA A 21 -5.57 5.82 -3.49
C ALA A 21 -4.91 5.08 -4.66
N GLU A 22 -5.65 4.81 -5.73
CA GLU A 22 -5.12 4.18 -6.94
C GLU A 22 -4.10 5.07 -7.65
N GLU A 23 -4.36 6.38 -7.76
CA GLU A 23 -3.38 7.36 -8.29
C GLU A 23 -2.08 7.37 -7.47
N ILE A 24 -2.18 7.33 -6.13
CA ILE A 24 -1.00 7.22 -5.26
C ILE A 24 -0.23 5.94 -5.58
N ILE A 25 -0.91 4.80 -5.68
CA ILE A 25 -0.28 3.50 -5.97
C ILE A 25 0.44 3.55 -7.31
N LEU A 26 -0.21 4.04 -8.37
CA LEU A 26 0.37 4.22 -9.68
C LEU A 26 1.63 5.10 -9.63
N LYS A 27 1.59 6.21 -8.88
CA LYS A 27 2.76 7.07 -8.67
C LYS A 27 3.90 6.38 -7.91
N LYS A 28 3.60 5.45 -7.00
CA LYS A 28 4.64 4.66 -6.31
C LYS A 28 5.21 3.56 -7.19
N LEU A 29 4.46 3.03 -8.16
CA LEU A 29 4.98 2.06 -9.14
C LEU A 29 6.12 2.66 -9.99
N GLU A 30 6.06 3.95 -10.31
CA GLU A 30 7.14 4.65 -11.03
C GLU A 30 8.47 4.68 -10.26
N ARG A 31 8.46 4.37 -8.96
CA ARG A 31 9.62 4.48 -8.05
C ARG A 31 10.04 3.14 -7.45
N VAL A 32 9.62 2.03 -8.06
CA VAL A 32 9.94 0.70 -7.57
C VAL A 32 11.44 0.46 -7.60
N SER A 33 11.97 -0.15 -6.53
CA SER A 33 13.34 -0.63 -6.46
C SER A 33 13.38 -2.15 -6.66
N THR A 34 14.41 -2.62 -7.35
CA THR A 34 14.74 -4.05 -7.47
C THR A 34 15.18 -4.65 -6.15
N ALA A 35 15.80 -3.86 -5.28
CA ALA A 35 16.24 -4.28 -3.96
C ALA A 35 15.13 -4.05 -2.92
N ARG A 36 14.89 -5.07 -2.09
CA ARG A 36 14.03 -4.92 -0.90
C ARG A 36 14.69 -3.94 0.05
N ASN A 37 14.04 -2.81 0.31
CA ASN A 37 14.52 -1.85 1.29
C ASN A 37 13.35 -1.17 1.99
N SER A 38 13.64 -0.51 3.11
CA SER A 38 12.60 0.09 3.97
C SER A 38 12.10 1.46 3.51
N ILE A 39 12.59 1.97 2.37
CA ILE A 39 12.43 3.37 1.94
C ILE A 39 11.69 3.47 0.60
N SER A 40 11.95 2.56 -0.33
CA SER A 40 11.39 2.53 -1.67
C SER A 40 10.36 1.41 -1.82
N PRO A 41 9.32 1.60 -2.65
CA PRO A 41 8.41 0.53 -3.02
C PRO A 41 9.16 -0.63 -3.70
N PHE A 42 8.68 -1.86 -3.52
CA PHE A 42 9.28 -3.05 -4.11
C PHE A 42 8.25 -4.15 -4.36
N PHE A 43 8.60 -5.08 -5.24
CA PHE A 43 7.82 -6.29 -5.48
C PHE A 43 8.31 -7.45 -4.63
N ARG A 44 7.37 -8.29 -4.20
CA ARG A 44 7.71 -9.61 -3.66
C ARG A 44 6.64 -10.62 -4.02
N GLU A 45 7.05 -11.86 -4.12
CA GLU A 45 6.11 -12.98 -4.16
C GLU A 45 5.87 -13.48 -2.74
N ASN A 46 4.59 -13.63 -2.39
CA ASN A 46 4.22 -14.23 -1.12
C ASN A 46 4.50 -15.74 -1.18
N TYR A 47 5.40 -16.23 -0.33
CA TYR A 47 5.81 -17.64 -0.36
C TYR A 47 4.65 -18.63 -0.17
N ARG A 48 3.64 -18.26 0.62
CA ARG A 48 2.49 -19.12 0.96
C ARG A 48 1.43 -19.11 -0.14
N THR A 49 1.05 -17.93 -0.63
CA THR A 49 -0.03 -17.81 -1.62
C THR A 49 0.46 -17.84 -3.07
N LYS A 50 1.77 -17.68 -3.29
CA LYS A 50 2.40 -17.48 -4.61
C LYS A 50 1.86 -16.27 -5.38
N HIS A 51 1.18 -15.36 -4.69
CA HIS A 51 0.71 -14.12 -5.31
C HIS A 51 1.82 -13.07 -5.32
N LEU A 52 1.81 -12.26 -6.38
CA LEU A 52 2.59 -11.05 -6.44
C LEU A 52 1.99 -10.01 -5.49
N GLU A 53 2.84 -9.46 -4.62
CA GLU A 53 2.51 -8.36 -3.72
C GLU A 53 3.36 -7.14 -4.09
N PHE A 54 2.70 -5.99 -4.26
CA PHE A 54 3.36 -4.70 -4.32
C PHE A 54 3.43 -4.09 -2.92
N VAL A 55 4.64 -3.83 -2.43
CA VAL A 55 4.88 -3.37 -1.07
C VAL A 55 5.31 -1.92 -1.10
N ILE A 56 4.58 -1.08 -0.35
CA ILE A 56 4.87 0.35 -0.21
C ILE A 56 5.23 0.64 1.26
N PRO A 57 6.53 0.77 1.59
CA PRO A 57 6.95 1.12 2.94
C PRO A 57 6.39 2.47 3.39
N PHE A 58 6.11 2.62 4.69
CA PHE A 58 5.63 3.89 5.24
C PHE A 58 6.60 5.06 5.00
N LYS A 59 7.91 4.79 4.90
CA LYS A 59 8.90 5.83 4.59
C LYS A 59 8.82 6.34 3.14
N ALA A 60 8.20 5.58 2.23
CA ALA A 60 7.94 5.99 0.86
C ALA A 60 6.74 6.94 0.72
N LEU A 61 6.03 7.18 1.82
CA LEU A 61 4.73 7.85 1.85
C LEU A 61 4.74 9.09 2.74
N THR A 62 4.07 10.14 2.28
CA THR A 62 3.70 11.30 3.10
C THR A 62 2.63 10.93 4.12
N SER A 63 2.40 11.80 5.11
CA SER A 63 1.31 11.60 6.09
C SER A 63 -0.07 11.54 5.43
N MET A 64 -0.29 12.35 4.38
CA MET A 64 -1.55 12.36 3.62
C MET A 64 -1.76 11.04 2.87
N GLU A 65 -0.74 10.57 2.14
CA GLU A 65 -0.85 9.32 1.38
C GLU A 65 -1.12 8.12 2.29
N LYS A 66 -0.50 8.07 3.49
CA LYS A 66 -0.79 7.04 4.50
C LYS A 66 -2.25 7.06 4.93
N HIS A 67 -2.80 8.25 5.16
CA HIS A 67 -4.20 8.39 5.56
C HIS A 67 -5.14 7.93 4.45
N VAL A 68 -4.91 8.37 3.21
CA VAL A 68 -5.73 7.97 2.05
C VAL A 68 -5.72 6.45 1.86
N LEU A 69 -4.55 5.81 1.87
CA LEU A 69 -4.46 4.35 1.68
C LEU A 69 -5.14 3.58 2.81
N ARG A 70 -5.02 4.05 4.06
CA ARG A 70 -5.71 3.45 5.20
C ARG A 70 -7.23 3.56 5.07
N GLU A 71 -7.74 4.76 4.80
CA GLU A 71 -9.19 5.00 4.68
C GLU A 71 -9.79 4.32 3.44
N ALA A 72 -8.99 4.12 2.39
CA ALA A 72 -9.38 3.32 1.22
C ALA A 72 -9.38 1.81 1.48
N GLY A 73 -8.92 1.36 2.66
CA GLY A 73 -8.98 -0.03 3.11
C GLY A 73 -7.80 -0.90 2.67
N TYR A 74 -6.68 -0.30 2.22
CA TYR A 74 -5.49 -1.08 1.88
C TYR A 74 -4.82 -1.63 3.13
N PRO A 75 -4.39 -2.90 3.14
CA PRO A 75 -3.94 -3.57 4.35
C PRO A 75 -2.53 -3.12 4.77
N GLU A 76 -2.40 -2.72 6.03
CA GLU A 76 -1.12 -2.44 6.67
C GLU A 76 -0.52 -3.73 7.23
N ARG A 77 0.77 -3.98 6.96
CA ARG A 77 1.50 -5.14 7.49
C ARG A 77 2.92 -4.76 7.89
N LEU A 78 3.49 -5.54 8.80
CA LEU A 78 4.93 -5.54 9.03
C LEU A 78 5.59 -6.44 7.97
N VAL A 79 6.57 -5.91 7.28
CA VAL A 79 7.32 -6.59 6.23
C VAL A 79 8.81 -6.54 6.55
N ARG A 80 9.55 -7.59 6.22
CA ARG A 80 11.01 -7.51 6.23
C ARG A 80 11.42 -6.59 5.08
N GLY A 81 12.13 -5.51 5.43
CA GLY A 81 12.72 -4.58 4.47
C GLY A 81 14.03 -5.16 3.93
N ASP A 82 15.11 -4.40 4.08
CA ASP A 82 16.46 -4.95 3.89
C ASP A 82 16.88 -5.85 5.07
N GLU A 83 17.94 -6.63 4.87
CA GLU A 83 18.44 -7.60 5.85
C GLU A 83 18.91 -6.97 7.18
N ASN A 84 19.23 -5.68 7.19
CA ASN A 84 19.82 -4.94 8.31
C ASN A 84 18.82 -3.99 9.01
N ALA A 85 17.70 -3.64 8.37
CA ALA A 85 16.72 -2.67 8.86
C ALA A 85 15.59 -3.31 9.69
N GLY A 86 15.49 -4.63 9.72
CA GLY A 86 14.46 -5.34 10.45
C GLY A 86 13.06 -5.20 9.83
N LEU A 87 12.03 -5.19 10.69
CA LEU A 87 10.64 -5.09 10.25
C LEU A 87 10.24 -3.63 10.00
N ALA A 88 9.75 -3.35 8.80
CA ALA A 88 9.19 -2.06 8.42
C ALA A 88 7.67 -2.16 8.29
N LYS A 89 6.96 -1.10 8.69
CA LYS A 89 5.53 -0.97 8.43
C LYS A 89 5.30 -0.55 6.97
N ALA A 90 4.39 -1.24 6.28
CA ALA A 90 4.11 -1.02 4.87
C ALA A 90 2.62 -1.23 4.57
N PHE A 91 2.15 -0.66 3.45
CA PHE A 91 0.96 -1.14 2.78
C PHE A 91 1.35 -2.29 1.85
N VAL A 92 0.59 -3.39 1.88
CA VAL A 92 0.88 -4.59 1.09
C VAL A 92 -0.30 -4.86 0.15
N ILE A 93 -0.09 -4.62 -1.14
CA ILE A 93 -1.13 -4.71 -2.14
C ILE A 93 -1.00 -6.06 -2.84
N ASP A 94 -1.89 -7.00 -2.52
CA ASP A 94 -2.00 -8.28 -3.22
C ASP A 94 -2.68 -8.05 -4.57
N VAL A 95 -1.97 -8.30 -5.66
CA VAL A 95 -2.46 -8.06 -7.03
C VAL A 95 -3.75 -8.82 -7.30
N ARG A 96 -3.89 -10.05 -6.79
CA ARG A 96 -5.11 -10.85 -7.00
C ARG A 96 -6.31 -10.26 -6.26
N ALA A 97 -6.09 -9.65 -5.09
CA ALA A 97 -7.15 -8.98 -4.36
C ALA A 97 -7.58 -7.68 -5.06
N VAL A 98 -6.62 -6.95 -5.63
CA VAL A 98 -6.90 -5.74 -6.41
C VAL A 98 -7.64 -6.07 -7.70
N GLU A 99 -7.28 -7.14 -8.41
CA GLU A 99 -7.90 -7.55 -9.68
C GLU A 99 -9.42 -7.67 -9.59
N ALA A 100 -9.96 -8.14 -8.46
CA ALA A 100 -11.41 -8.26 -8.24
C ALA A 100 -12.13 -6.91 -8.10
N THR A 101 -11.41 -5.81 -7.84
CA THR A 101 -12.00 -4.50 -7.50
C THR A 101 -11.55 -3.36 -8.40
N SER A 102 -10.32 -3.43 -8.94
CA SER A 102 -9.74 -2.50 -9.93
C SER A 102 -8.81 -3.30 -10.87
N PRO A 103 -9.36 -3.93 -11.92
CA PRO A 103 -8.58 -4.70 -12.89
C PRO A 103 -7.48 -3.88 -13.58
N GLU A 104 -7.76 -2.59 -13.84
CA GLU A 104 -6.82 -1.67 -14.49
C GLU A 104 -5.59 -1.43 -13.60
N LEU A 105 -5.79 -1.23 -12.30
CA LEU A 105 -4.68 -1.12 -11.36
C LEU A 105 -3.89 -2.42 -11.27
N ALA A 106 -4.56 -3.57 -11.23
CA ALA A 106 -3.88 -4.86 -11.21
C ALA A 106 -2.98 -5.06 -12.45
N GLU A 107 -3.47 -4.73 -13.65
CA GLU A 107 -2.66 -4.82 -14.87
C GLU A 107 -1.51 -3.80 -14.87
N ALA A 108 -1.72 -2.59 -14.35
CA ALA A 108 -0.63 -1.61 -14.20
C ALA A 108 0.49 -2.15 -13.28
N ILE A 109 0.13 -2.78 -12.17
CA ILE A 109 1.08 -3.42 -11.25
C ILE A 109 1.84 -4.56 -11.94
N LEU A 110 1.12 -5.46 -12.64
CA LEU A 110 1.72 -6.57 -13.38
C LEU A 110 2.64 -6.08 -14.50
N SER A 111 2.23 -5.06 -15.25
CA SER A 111 3.02 -4.48 -16.32
C SER A 111 4.30 -3.86 -15.77
N ALA A 112 4.23 -3.16 -14.64
CA ALA A 112 5.42 -2.63 -13.97
C ALA A 112 6.38 -3.75 -13.52
N TYR A 113 5.86 -4.83 -12.93
CA TYR A 113 6.66 -5.99 -12.51
C TYR A 113 7.38 -6.66 -13.68
N ARG A 114 6.69 -6.88 -14.81
CA ARG A 114 7.26 -7.52 -16.00
C ARG A 114 8.36 -6.70 -16.70
N ARG A 115 8.45 -5.39 -16.43
CA ARG A 115 9.46 -4.50 -17.02
C ARG A 115 10.74 -4.39 -16.20
N MET A 116 10.75 -4.93 -14.98
CA MET A 116 11.92 -4.96 -14.10
C MET A 116 12.78 -6.18 -14.38
#